data_AF-A0A0K3AZ03-F1
#
_entry.id   AF-A0A0K3AZ03-F1
#
_cell.length_a   1.000
_cell.length_b   1.000
_cell.length_c   1.000
_cell.angle_alpha   90.00
_cell.angle_beta   90.00
_cell.angle_gamma   90.00
#
_symmetry.space_group_name_H-M   'P 1'
#
loop_
_entity.id
_entity.type
_entity.pdbx_description
1 polymer ?
#
loop_
_entity_poly.entity_id
_entity_poly.type
_entity_poly.pdbx_seq_one_letter_code
_entity_poly.pdbx_strand_id
1 'polypeptide(L)'
;MIIANRVGLSGERRYGCPVAFSGFDHQLVGELRRTGATGNQTYLVQRVLRGISKASLFSQHVSSTGGMSADLPRVQAVLTSFASTGQPSRGLLRGLCDGTAATVHRVIDRWGQHPVLVDLHQVLHDTALSIADPAKPLDQQKVLTSATAATVAARLPEVHSLVETALAEVWTSSRAVTVAYVDALADELTCLTATADRDPVELTDDLTRALRTHGSLDTDAFWRLLLPDPVAYRVAVVVQGAAELTRLDTLHPTAVSAPLRQAERLGPRMAAFAQRVPAKGVACLVACEVQAVDARSADRVARREVSELLDQYMAGHRLVELRLGADAFVFPVGGVEGGAGRHLETHPPTVQRAAPLVSQWPPALRNGLRMAHVARTTDAPLPAAALAWAALEACGLSKREDIAAALALQAMRQQIVEAHKQLRQGVATLPRDVRAHAIDLLNRVDRHADGDEFARLRAVNRWVELLLPTGSATGPRKALAALVEHVPPLAAQQVRDWSARLADPGACADWLEDRRQRIETLLHALNTTRNTALHTGQFRAFGDVILGVGGSLVVDFILEILGNWYRNSTDELPPARVISQLGVRQRDLVAALRGRTGPVTDLDIAWLTSP
;
A
#
# COMPACT_ATOMS: atom_id res chain seq x y z
N MET A 1 -2.19 -18.80 6.78
CA MET A 1 -1.71 -17.59 7.46
C MET A 1 -0.38 -17.17 6.84
N ILE A 2 -0.42 -16.06 6.09
CA ILE A 2 0.64 -15.11 5.70
C ILE A 2 2.00 -15.72 5.31
N ILE A 3 2.27 -15.68 4.00
CA ILE A 3 3.56 -15.98 3.36
C ILE A 3 4.60 -14.96 3.82
N ALA A 4 5.62 -15.38 4.57
CA ALA A 4 6.98 -14.84 4.49
C ALA A 4 8.00 -15.71 5.25
N ASN A 5 9.04 -16.11 4.51
CA ASN A 5 10.45 -16.27 4.91
C ASN A 5 10.82 -17.29 5.99
N ARG A 6 11.12 -18.50 5.52
CA ARG A 6 12.01 -19.44 6.21
C ARG A 6 13.46 -19.00 5.95
N VAL A 7 14.04 -18.19 6.83
CA VAL A 7 15.49 -17.88 6.82
C VAL A 7 16.18 -18.85 7.77
N GLY A 8 16.78 -19.90 7.20
CA GLY A 8 17.69 -20.78 7.94
C GLY A 8 19.00 -20.06 8.20
N LEU A 9 19.35 -19.90 9.48
CA LEU A 9 20.65 -19.40 9.91
C LEU A 9 21.71 -20.48 9.71
N SER A 10 22.57 -20.31 8.71
CA SER A 10 23.94 -20.87 8.74
C SER A 10 24.85 -20.13 7.77
N GLY A 11 25.93 -19.53 8.30
CA GLY A 11 27.10 -19.12 7.54
C GLY A 11 27.16 -17.64 7.17
N GLU A 12 28.04 -16.94 7.87
CA GLU A 12 28.59 -15.59 7.60
C GLU A 12 28.44 -15.08 6.16
N ARG A 13 27.72 -13.96 5.98
CA ARG A 13 27.99 -12.90 4.99
C ARG A 13 27.07 -11.68 5.22
N ARG A 14 27.73 -10.52 5.36
CA ARG A 14 27.28 -9.11 5.34
C ARG A 14 25.76 -8.85 5.26
N TYR A 15 25.24 -8.33 6.38
CA TYR A 15 23.94 -7.74 6.66
C TYR A 15 23.12 -7.24 5.45
N GLY A 16 22.33 -8.13 4.85
CA GLY A 16 20.99 -7.76 4.41
C GLY A 16 20.13 -7.60 5.65
N CYS A 17 19.63 -6.39 5.92
CA CYS A 17 18.73 -6.15 7.04
C CYS A 17 17.52 -7.10 6.90
N PRO A 18 17.22 -7.97 7.89
CA PRO A 18 15.98 -8.76 7.86
C PRO A 18 14.85 -7.75 7.78
N VAL A 19 14.09 -7.77 6.67
CA VAL A 19 13.10 -6.74 6.29
C VAL A 19 12.34 -6.28 7.53
N ALA A 20 12.77 -5.14 8.09
CA ALA A 20 12.08 -4.52 9.19
C ALA A 20 10.71 -4.13 8.64
N PHE A 21 9.64 -4.58 9.28
CA PHE A 21 8.31 -4.06 8.97
C PHE A 21 8.38 -2.53 9.09
N SER A 22 8.01 -1.84 8.01
CA SER A 22 8.14 -0.39 7.94
C SER A 22 7.39 0.27 9.11
N GLY A 23 8.05 1.23 9.77
CA GLY A 23 7.57 1.84 11.01
C GLY A 23 8.13 1.22 12.30
N PHE A 24 8.84 0.09 12.26
CA PHE A 24 9.53 -0.49 13.42
C PHE A 24 11.05 -0.58 13.25
N ASP A 25 11.64 0.32 12.45
CA ASP A 25 13.09 0.39 12.38
C ASP A 25 13.68 0.79 13.75
N HIS A 26 14.58 -0.04 14.26
CA HIS A 26 15.15 0.14 15.60
C HIS A 26 15.97 1.43 15.73
N GLN A 27 16.61 1.89 14.64
CA GLN A 27 17.38 3.13 14.66
C GLN A 27 16.41 4.31 14.69
N LEU A 28 15.46 4.36 13.77
CA LEU A 28 14.48 5.45 13.70
C LEU A 28 13.69 5.59 15.01
N VAL A 29 13.15 4.48 15.54
CA VAL A 29 12.40 4.49 16.81
C VAL A 29 13.32 4.89 17.99
N GLY A 30 14.59 4.47 17.95
CA GLY A 30 15.60 4.88 18.91
C GLY A 30 15.88 6.39 18.86
N GLU A 31 16.04 6.95 17.67
CA GLU A 31 16.27 8.38 17.47
C GLU A 31 15.06 9.21 17.88
N LEU A 32 13.84 8.84 17.48
CA LEU A 32 12.60 9.52 17.90
C LEU A 32 12.49 9.57 19.43
N ARG A 33 12.80 8.47 20.12
CA ARG A 33 12.83 8.44 21.59
C ARG A 33 13.92 9.36 22.15
N ARG A 34 15.13 9.32 21.58
CA ARG A 34 16.29 10.11 22.03
C ARG A 34 16.02 11.62 21.89
N THR A 35 15.35 12.03 20.82
CA THR A 35 15.01 13.44 20.56
C THR A 35 13.75 13.90 21.31
N GLY A 36 13.14 13.04 22.12
CA GLY A 36 11.94 13.39 22.88
C GLY A 36 10.68 13.56 22.02
N ALA A 37 10.60 12.89 20.87
CA ALA A 37 9.41 12.93 20.02
C ALA A 37 8.19 12.43 20.81
N THR A 38 7.06 13.11 20.66
CA THR A 38 5.83 12.76 21.37
C THR A 38 5.26 11.42 20.88
N GLY A 39 4.34 10.85 21.66
CA GLY A 39 3.60 9.65 21.24
C GLY A 39 2.87 9.83 19.92
N ASN A 40 2.26 11.00 19.70
CA ASN A 40 1.54 11.33 18.46
C ASN A 40 2.49 11.48 17.27
N GLN A 41 3.62 12.19 17.44
CA GLN A 41 4.63 12.32 16.38
C GLN A 41 5.19 10.95 15.97
N THR A 42 5.54 10.13 16.97
CA THR A 42 6.03 8.77 16.72
C THR A 42 4.96 7.92 16.03
N TYR A 43 3.72 7.93 16.53
CA TYR A 43 2.61 7.19 15.91
C TYR A 43 2.38 7.59 14.45
N LEU A 44 2.38 8.90 14.16
CA LEU A 44 2.18 9.44 12.83
C LEU A 44 3.27 8.96 11.86
N VAL A 45 4.54 9.08 12.24
CA VAL A 45 5.69 8.61 11.44
C VAL A 45 5.58 7.11 11.17
N GLN A 46 5.32 6.32 12.21
CA GLN A 46 5.20 4.86 12.08
C GLN A 46 4.06 4.46 11.16
N ARG A 47 2.91 5.15 11.24
CA ARG A 47 1.73 4.88 10.40
C ARG A 47 1.95 5.26 8.94
N VAL A 48 2.59 6.40 8.66
CA VAL A 48 2.94 6.81 7.28
C VAL A 48 3.91 5.82 6.64
N LEU A 49 5.01 5.49 7.32
CA LEU A 49 6.01 4.54 6.82
C LEU A 49 5.41 3.16 6.54
N ARG A 50 4.51 2.69 7.42
CA ARG A 50 3.76 1.47 7.19
C ARG A 50 2.85 1.62 5.97
N GLY A 51 2.07 2.69 5.89
CA GLY A 51 1.06 2.86 4.85
C GLY A 51 1.62 2.89 3.43
N ILE A 52 2.83 3.41 3.22
CA ILE A 52 3.48 3.47 1.90
C ILE A 52 4.32 2.22 1.57
N SER A 53 4.46 1.29 2.51
CA SER A 53 5.31 0.10 2.34
C SER A 53 4.61 -1.01 1.58
N LYS A 54 5.28 -1.54 0.53
CA LYS A 54 4.82 -2.72 -0.22
C LYS A 54 4.73 -3.99 0.63
N ALA A 55 5.41 -4.03 1.78
CA ALA A 55 5.36 -5.16 2.71
C ALA A 55 4.18 -5.10 3.69
N SER A 56 3.41 -4.00 3.69
CA SER A 56 2.26 -3.85 4.55
C SER A 56 1.09 -4.73 4.13
N LEU A 57 0.27 -5.10 5.11
CA LEU A 57 -1.00 -5.76 4.84
C LEU A 57 -1.86 -4.85 3.97
N PHE A 58 -2.61 -5.44 3.03
CA PHE A 58 -3.51 -4.70 2.14
C PHE A 58 -4.33 -3.67 2.92
N SER A 59 -4.99 -4.08 4.00
CA SER A 59 -5.87 -3.24 4.84
C SER A 59 -5.22 -2.04 5.54
N GLN A 60 -3.89 -1.94 5.51
CA GLN A 60 -3.10 -0.87 6.10
C GLN A 60 -2.25 -0.13 5.07
N HIS A 61 -2.13 -0.68 3.85
CA HIS A 61 -1.50 -0.01 2.75
C HIS A 61 -2.40 1.11 2.22
N VAL A 62 -1.76 2.18 1.74
CA VAL A 62 -2.41 3.40 1.24
C VAL A 62 -3.48 3.15 0.18
N SER A 63 -3.32 2.09 -0.61
CA SER A 63 -4.32 1.71 -1.63
C SER A 63 -5.67 1.33 -1.03
N SER A 64 -5.72 0.74 0.17
CA SER A 64 -6.97 0.33 0.82
C SER A 64 -7.47 1.33 1.85
N THR A 65 -6.55 2.06 2.50
CA THR A 65 -6.96 3.13 3.41
C THR A 65 -7.58 4.25 2.59
N GLY A 66 -6.98 4.63 1.47
CA GLY A 66 -7.41 5.76 0.67
C GLY A 66 -7.31 7.07 1.45
N GLY A 67 -7.68 8.16 0.78
CA GLY A 67 -7.58 9.52 1.32
C GLY A 67 -7.94 10.53 0.23
N MET A 68 -8.44 11.69 0.64
CA MET A 68 -8.87 12.73 -0.29
C MET A 68 -7.70 13.20 -1.16
N SER A 69 -6.48 13.20 -0.62
CA SER A 69 -5.25 13.55 -1.33
C SER A 69 -4.93 12.62 -2.52
N ALA A 70 -5.40 11.37 -2.49
CA ALA A 70 -5.26 10.43 -3.60
C ALA A 70 -6.52 10.35 -4.48
N ASP A 71 -7.70 10.41 -3.86
CA ASP A 71 -8.97 10.15 -4.54
C ASP A 71 -9.51 11.37 -5.32
N LEU A 72 -9.26 12.60 -4.85
CA LEU A 72 -9.71 13.82 -5.53
C LEU A 72 -9.00 14.06 -6.87
N PRO A 73 -7.65 14.01 -6.98
CA PRO A 73 -6.99 14.15 -8.27
C PRO A 73 -7.36 13.00 -9.23
N ARG A 74 -7.56 11.78 -8.70
CA ARG A 74 -7.98 10.64 -9.50
C ARG A 74 -9.37 10.85 -10.10
N VAL A 75 -10.36 11.23 -9.30
CA VAL A 75 -11.72 11.47 -9.80
C VAL A 75 -11.74 12.65 -10.77
N GLN A 76 -10.96 13.70 -10.51
CA GLN A 76 -10.79 14.84 -11.41
C GLN A 76 -10.30 14.38 -12.79
N ALA A 77 -9.23 13.58 -12.85
CA ALA A 77 -8.70 13.08 -14.12
C ALA A 77 -9.71 12.21 -14.89
N VAL A 78 -10.45 11.36 -14.18
CA VAL A 78 -11.48 10.51 -14.78
C VAL A 78 -12.66 11.32 -15.30
N LEU A 79 -13.12 12.34 -14.55
CA LEU A 79 -14.16 13.26 -14.99
C LEU A 79 -13.75 14.01 -16.27
N THR A 80 -12.50 14.48 -16.34
CA THR A 80 -11.95 15.11 -17.56
C THR A 80 -11.89 14.13 -18.74
N SER A 81 -11.48 12.88 -18.50
CA SER A 81 -11.49 11.83 -19.53
C SER A 81 -12.90 11.54 -20.03
N PHE A 82 -13.89 11.50 -19.14
CA PHE A 82 -15.29 11.28 -19.51
C PHE A 82 -15.87 12.45 -20.30
N ALA A 83 -15.62 13.68 -19.87
CA ALA A 83 -16.08 14.88 -20.55
C ALA A 83 -15.61 14.90 -22.03
N SER A 84 -14.37 14.49 -22.28
CA SER A 84 -13.80 14.44 -23.63
C SER A 84 -14.26 13.22 -24.44
N THR A 85 -14.11 12.03 -23.88
CA THR A 85 -14.23 10.77 -24.64
C THR A 85 -15.54 10.01 -24.42
N GLY A 86 -16.29 10.33 -23.37
CA GLY A 86 -17.42 9.52 -22.89
C GLY A 86 -17.01 8.21 -22.21
N GLN A 87 -15.72 8.04 -21.90
CA GLN A 87 -15.16 6.90 -21.16
C GLN A 87 -14.57 7.37 -19.81
N PRO A 88 -14.65 6.56 -18.73
CA PRO A 88 -15.22 5.22 -18.65
C PRO A 88 -16.76 5.20 -18.70
N SER A 89 -17.39 4.03 -18.58
CA SER A 89 -18.85 3.93 -18.54
C SER A 89 -19.47 4.76 -17.38
N ARG A 90 -20.71 5.22 -17.56
CA ARG A 90 -21.46 6.00 -16.55
C ARG A 90 -21.47 5.34 -15.17
N GLY A 91 -21.65 4.02 -15.11
CA GLY A 91 -21.68 3.28 -13.85
C GLY A 91 -20.34 3.29 -13.11
N LEU A 92 -19.21 3.25 -13.84
CA LEU A 92 -17.88 3.35 -13.24
C LEU A 92 -17.58 4.77 -12.76
N LEU A 93 -17.96 5.78 -13.55
CA LEU A 93 -17.80 7.18 -13.17
C LEU A 93 -18.60 7.50 -11.91
N ARG A 94 -19.88 7.07 -11.86
CA ARG A 94 -20.73 7.21 -10.67
C ARG A 94 -20.07 6.61 -9.44
N GLY A 95 -19.64 5.34 -9.52
CA GLY A 95 -19.03 4.65 -8.38
C GLY A 95 -17.76 5.33 -7.86
N LEU A 96 -16.98 5.95 -8.76
CA LEU A 96 -15.84 6.78 -8.36
C LEU A 96 -16.26 8.07 -7.66
N CYS A 97 -17.27 8.79 -8.19
CA CYS A 97 -17.78 9.99 -7.53
C CYS A 97 -18.36 9.69 -6.14
N ASP A 98 -19.20 8.65 -6.03
CA ASP A 98 -19.77 8.18 -4.76
C ASP A 98 -18.64 7.78 -3.77
N GLY A 99 -17.66 7.02 -4.24
CA GLY A 99 -16.52 6.58 -3.44
C GLY A 99 -15.65 7.74 -2.93
N THR A 100 -15.35 8.71 -3.79
CA THR A 100 -14.57 9.90 -3.40
C THR A 100 -15.39 10.83 -2.49
N ALA A 101 -16.69 11.01 -2.73
CA ALA A 101 -17.56 11.78 -1.85
C ALA A 101 -17.60 11.18 -0.44
N ALA A 102 -17.65 9.84 -0.33
CA ALA A 102 -17.55 9.13 0.95
C ALA A 102 -16.17 9.32 1.61
N THR A 103 -15.09 9.37 0.82
CA THR A 103 -13.74 9.70 1.34
C THR A 103 -13.70 11.09 1.97
N VAL A 104 -14.25 12.10 1.30
CA VAL A 104 -14.31 13.48 1.83
C VAL A 104 -15.18 13.54 3.09
N HIS A 105 -16.34 12.87 3.09
CA HIS A 105 -17.25 12.84 4.25
C HIS A 105 -16.57 12.29 5.51
N ARG A 106 -15.77 11.22 5.38
CA ARG A 106 -15.02 10.66 6.52
C ARG A 106 -14.01 11.63 7.13
N VAL A 107 -13.44 12.53 6.32
CA VAL A 107 -12.55 13.58 6.82
C VAL A 107 -13.37 14.65 7.53
N ILE A 108 -14.53 15.04 6.98
CA ILE A 108 -15.48 15.96 7.65
C ILE A 108 -15.89 15.44 9.04
N ASP A 109 -16.19 14.15 9.18
CA ASP A 109 -16.58 13.55 10.46
C ASP A 109 -15.49 13.63 11.53
N ARG A 110 -14.21 13.70 11.12
CA ARG A 110 -13.05 13.63 12.03
C ARG A 110 -12.40 14.99 12.27
N TRP A 111 -12.38 15.85 11.27
CA TRP A 111 -11.76 17.18 11.32
C TRP A 111 -12.78 18.30 11.53
N GLY A 112 -14.06 18.01 11.31
CA GLY A 112 -15.15 18.98 11.37
C GLY A 112 -15.53 19.53 9.99
N GLN A 113 -16.53 20.42 9.98
CA GLN A 113 -17.07 21.01 8.76
C GLN A 113 -16.19 22.14 8.24
N HIS A 114 -15.30 21.81 7.30
CA HIS A 114 -14.56 22.80 6.51
C HIS A 114 -15.33 23.15 5.23
N PRO A 115 -15.52 24.44 4.87
CA PRO A 115 -16.30 24.84 3.71
C PRO A 115 -15.88 24.15 2.40
N VAL A 116 -14.58 24.03 2.15
CA VAL A 116 -14.05 23.35 0.96
C VAL A 116 -14.39 21.86 0.93
N LEU A 117 -14.39 21.17 2.08
CA LEU A 117 -14.74 19.75 2.13
C LEU A 117 -16.24 19.53 1.92
N VAL A 118 -17.07 20.40 2.51
CA VAL A 118 -18.54 20.36 2.32
C VAL A 118 -18.89 20.60 0.85
N ASP A 119 -18.29 21.61 0.21
CA ASP A 119 -18.46 21.91 -1.22
C ASP A 119 -18.06 20.71 -2.10
N LEU A 120 -16.88 20.15 -1.87
CA LEU A 120 -16.39 18.97 -2.60
C LEU A 120 -17.29 17.75 -2.42
N HIS A 121 -17.74 17.46 -1.19
CA HIS A 121 -18.65 16.36 -0.92
C HIS A 121 -19.96 16.53 -1.68
N GLN A 122 -20.57 17.71 -1.59
CA GLN A 122 -21.84 18.02 -2.24
C GLN A 122 -21.74 17.91 -3.75
N VAL A 123 -20.74 18.55 -4.36
CA VAL A 123 -20.56 18.55 -5.82
C VAL A 123 -20.32 17.13 -6.36
N LEU A 124 -19.52 16.31 -5.68
CA LEU A 124 -19.29 14.93 -6.10
C LEU A 124 -20.55 14.06 -5.96
N HIS A 125 -21.30 14.24 -4.86
CA HIS A 125 -22.54 13.54 -4.62
C HIS A 125 -23.62 13.88 -5.66
N ASP A 126 -23.84 15.17 -5.93
CA ASP A 126 -24.81 15.64 -6.92
C ASP A 126 -24.47 15.16 -8.32
N THR A 127 -23.18 15.16 -8.67
CA THR A 127 -22.72 14.61 -9.94
C THR A 127 -22.96 13.11 -10.04
N ALA A 128 -22.74 12.35 -8.98
CA ALA A 128 -23.04 10.91 -8.95
C ALA A 128 -24.54 10.63 -9.14
N LEU A 129 -25.40 11.36 -8.43
CA LEU A 129 -26.86 11.29 -8.59
C LEU A 129 -27.30 11.65 -10.01
N SER A 130 -26.71 12.69 -10.59
CA SER A 130 -27.00 13.11 -11.96
C SER A 130 -26.57 12.09 -13.02
N ILE A 131 -25.42 11.44 -12.84
CA ILE A 131 -24.94 10.37 -13.73
C ILE A 131 -25.83 9.12 -13.63
N ALA A 132 -26.40 8.86 -12.46
CA ALA A 132 -27.31 7.75 -12.23
C ALA A 132 -28.62 7.85 -13.03
N ASP A 133 -29.02 9.06 -13.43
CA ASP A 133 -30.24 9.31 -14.18
C ASP A 133 -30.09 8.88 -15.65
N PRO A 134 -30.76 7.80 -16.09
CA PRO A 134 -30.66 7.32 -17.46
C PRO A 134 -31.31 8.26 -18.48
N ALA A 135 -32.21 9.15 -18.04
CA ALA A 135 -32.92 10.08 -18.92
C ALA A 135 -32.02 11.23 -19.39
N LYS A 136 -30.88 11.47 -18.73
CA LYS A 136 -29.97 12.58 -19.11
C LYS A 136 -29.16 12.23 -20.36
N PRO A 137 -29.20 13.10 -21.41
CA PRO A 137 -28.36 12.96 -22.59
C PRO A 137 -26.87 12.95 -22.24
N LEU A 138 -26.07 12.20 -23.01
CA LEU A 138 -24.62 12.09 -22.78
C LEU A 138 -23.92 13.46 -22.84
N ASP A 139 -24.33 14.34 -23.75
CA ASP A 139 -23.70 15.66 -23.90
C ASP A 139 -23.90 16.55 -22.66
N GLN A 140 -25.09 16.50 -22.05
CA GLN A 140 -25.34 17.21 -20.79
C GLN A 140 -24.49 16.67 -19.65
N GLN A 141 -24.28 15.35 -19.61
CA GLN A 141 -23.39 14.74 -18.62
C GLN A 141 -21.92 15.09 -18.87
N LYS A 142 -21.48 15.17 -20.13
CA LYS A 142 -20.12 15.64 -20.46
C LYS A 142 -19.89 17.07 -20.00
N VAL A 143 -20.86 17.96 -20.18
CA VAL A 143 -20.79 19.35 -19.67
C VAL A 143 -20.72 19.38 -18.14
N LEU A 144 -21.60 18.64 -17.45
CA LEU A 144 -21.61 18.56 -15.99
C LEU A 144 -20.27 18.04 -15.45
N THR A 145 -19.78 16.93 -15.99
CA THR A 145 -18.53 16.30 -15.53
C THR A 145 -17.31 17.19 -15.78
N SER A 146 -17.30 17.96 -16.89
CA SER A 146 -16.29 19.00 -17.13
C SER A 146 -16.31 20.09 -16.05
N ALA A 147 -17.50 20.60 -15.72
CA ALA A 147 -17.67 21.60 -14.66
C ALA A 147 -17.25 21.05 -13.28
N THR A 148 -17.66 19.83 -12.94
CA THR A 148 -17.23 19.17 -11.70
C THR A 148 -15.73 18.97 -11.64
N ALA A 149 -15.09 18.54 -12.74
CA ALA A 149 -13.64 18.39 -12.78
C ALA A 149 -12.92 19.72 -12.52
N ALA A 150 -13.43 20.82 -13.09
CA ALA A 150 -12.88 22.16 -12.85
C ALA A 150 -13.05 22.60 -11.38
N THR A 151 -14.21 22.35 -10.77
CA THR A 151 -14.42 22.63 -9.33
C THR A 151 -13.45 21.84 -8.46
N VAL A 152 -13.33 20.52 -8.69
CA VAL A 152 -12.40 19.69 -7.91
C VAL A 152 -10.96 20.21 -8.06
N ALA A 153 -10.52 20.49 -9.29
CA ALA A 153 -9.18 21.02 -9.55
C ALA A 153 -8.92 22.35 -8.83
N ALA A 154 -9.89 23.27 -8.81
CA ALA A 154 -9.78 24.56 -8.13
C ALA A 154 -9.64 24.44 -6.61
N ARG A 155 -10.21 23.37 -6.01
CA ARG A 155 -10.16 23.13 -4.55
C ARG A 155 -8.97 22.31 -4.07
N LEU A 156 -8.23 21.64 -4.96
CA LEU A 156 -7.08 20.80 -4.56
C LEU A 156 -6.03 21.57 -3.73
N PRO A 157 -5.64 22.82 -4.05
CA PRO A 157 -4.69 23.57 -3.23
C PRO A 157 -5.21 23.86 -1.81
N GLU A 158 -6.51 24.16 -1.66
CA GLU A 158 -7.14 24.39 -0.36
C GLU A 158 -7.13 23.10 0.49
N VAL A 159 -7.41 21.95 -0.13
CA VAL A 159 -7.33 20.64 0.53
C VAL A 159 -5.91 20.35 1.01
N HIS A 160 -4.89 20.67 0.21
CA HIS A 160 -3.50 20.50 0.60
C HIS A 160 -3.14 21.36 1.82
N SER A 161 -3.54 22.63 1.81
CA SER A 161 -3.33 23.56 2.94
C SER A 161 -4.04 23.11 4.22
N LEU A 162 -5.22 22.47 4.11
CA LEU A 162 -5.88 21.85 5.26
C LEU A 162 -5.05 20.70 5.86
N VAL A 163 -4.43 19.85 5.03
CA VAL A 163 -3.56 18.77 5.51
C VAL A 163 -2.32 19.34 6.21
N GLU A 164 -1.70 20.39 5.65
CA GLU A 164 -0.56 21.09 6.28
C GLU A 164 -0.95 21.69 7.64
N THR A 165 -2.12 22.33 7.71
CA THR A 165 -2.65 22.92 8.96
C THR A 165 -2.91 21.83 10.00
N ALA A 166 -3.55 20.72 9.61
CA ALA A 166 -3.79 19.58 10.47
C ALA A 166 -2.48 18.93 10.97
N LEU A 167 -1.47 18.86 10.10
CA LEU A 167 -0.13 18.43 10.50
C LEU A 167 0.48 19.38 11.53
N ALA A 168 0.48 20.69 11.27
CA ALA A 168 0.99 21.67 12.21
C ALA A 168 0.28 21.57 13.58
N GLU A 169 -1.04 21.38 13.58
CA GLU A 169 -1.81 21.14 14.79
C GLU A 169 -1.31 19.89 15.52
N VAL A 170 -1.26 18.71 14.89
CA VAL A 170 -0.84 17.46 15.54
C VAL A 170 0.63 17.48 15.96
N TRP A 171 1.50 18.16 15.20
CA TRP A 171 2.94 18.14 15.39
C TRP A 171 3.41 19.10 16.49
N THR A 172 2.75 20.25 16.63
CA THR A 172 3.11 21.31 17.61
C THR A 172 2.24 21.30 18.87
N SER A 173 1.02 20.75 18.81
CA SER A 173 0.04 20.97 19.87
C SER A 173 0.38 20.34 21.20
N SER A 174 0.16 21.14 22.24
CA SER A 174 -0.19 20.72 23.61
C SER A 174 -1.68 20.40 23.80
N ARG A 175 -2.51 20.73 22.80
CA ARG A 175 -3.96 20.47 22.77
C ARG A 175 -4.25 18.98 22.56
N ALA A 176 -5.25 18.46 23.28
CA ALA A 176 -5.72 17.09 23.11
C ALA A 176 -6.44 16.91 21.77
N VAL A 177 -5.74 16.36 20.78
CA VAL A 177 -6.32 15.83 19.53
C VAL A 177 -6.77 14.39 19.75
N THR A 178 -7.90 14.00 19.15
CA THR A 178 -8.40 12.63 19.23
C THR A 178 -7.56 11.70 18.37
N VAL A 179 -7.50 10.41 18.73
CA VAL A 179 -6.82 9.40 17.89
C VAL A 179 -7.43 9.33 16.50
N ALA A 180 -8.76 9.45 16.38
CA ALA A 180 -9.45 9.45 15.09
C ALA A 180 -9.00 10.59 14.17
N TYR A 181 -8.70 11.77 14.74
CA TYR A 181 -8.14 12.90 13.99
C TYR A 181 -6.74 12.57 13.47
N VAL A 182 -5.85 12.05 14.32
CA VAL A 182 -4.48 11.66 13.95
C VAL A 182 -4.47 10.54 12.92
N ASP A 183 -5.42 9.60 13.02
CA ASP A 183 -5.62 8.52 12.05
C ASP A 183 -6.00 9.05 10.66
N ALA A 184 -6.90 10.02 10.58
CA ALA A 184 -7.24 10.68 9.31
C ALA A 184 -6.05 11.44 8.73
N LEU A 185 -5.32 12.18 9.56
CA LEU A 185 -4.09 12.86 9.12
C LEU A 185 -3.06 11.87 8.60
N ALA A 186 -2.85 10.77 9.30
CA ALA A 186 -1.93 9.74 8.85
C ALA A 186 -2.35 9.12 7.51
N ASP A 187 -3.65 8.86 7.31
CA ASP A 187 -4.18 8.37 6.03
C ASP A 187 -3.87 9.39 4.89
N GLU A 188 -4.11 10.69 5.11
CA GLU A 188 -3.82 11.74 4.13
C GLU A 188 -2.33 11.95 3.83
N LEU A 189 -1.48 11.98 4.87
CA LEU A 189 -0.03 12.06 4.69
C LEU A 189 0.53 10.85 3.96
N THR A 190 -0.02 9.66 4.24
CA THR A 190 0.35 8.44 3.52
C THR A 190 -0.03 8.56 2.05
N CYS A 191 -1.23 9.06 1.74
CA CYS A 191 -1.65 9.33 0.37
C CYS A 191 -0.71 10.30 -0.33
N LEU A 192 -0.42 11.47 0.26
CA LEU A 192 0.50 12.46 -0.32
C LEU A 192 1.88 11.85 -0.58
N THR A 193 2.46 11.22 0.44
CA THR A 193 3.79 10.61 0.39
C THR A 193 3.88 9.54 -0.70
N ALA A 194 2.88 8.67 -0.80
CA ALA A 194 2.84 7.63 -1.82
C ALA A 194 2.57 8.18 -3.22
N THR A 195 1.76 9.24 -3.37
CA THR A 195 1.51 9.88 -4.67
C THR A 195 2.72 10.64 -5.19
N ALA A 196 3.57 11.14 -4.30
CA ALA A 196 4.89 11.69 -4.63
C ALA A 196 5.92 10.60 -4.96
N ASP A 197 5.52 9.32 -4.98
CA ASP A 197 6.37 8.14 -5.17
C ASP A 197 7.52 8.06 -4.15
N ARG A 198 7.36 8.55 -2.92
CA ARG A 198 8.42 8.50 -1.89
C ARG A 198 8.67 7.07 -1.43
N ASP A 199 9.93 6.63 -1.44
CA ASP A 199 10.28 5.28 -0.98
C ASP A 199 10.34 5.17 0.55
N PRO A 200 9.73 4.14 1.18
CA PRO A 200 9.74 3.97 2.64
C PRO A 200 11.14 3.78 3.23
N VAL A 201 12.08 3.16 2.51
CA VAL A 201 13.44 2.93 2.99
C VAL A 201 14.21 4.23 2.99
N GLU A 202 14.16 4.98 1.88
CA GLU A 202 14.80 6.30 1.79
C GLU A 202 14.22 7.29 2.80
N LEU A 203 12.89 7.29 2.97
CA LEU A 203 12.24 8.11 3.99
C LEU A 203 12.68 7.74 5.41
N THR A 204 12.80 6.45 5.72
CA THR A 204 13.31 5.98 7.03
C THR A 204 14.74 6.46 7.28
N ASP A 205 15.61 6.34 6.27
CA ASP A 205 17.02 6.74 6.35
C ASP A 205 17.15 8.26 6.51
N ASP A 206 16.36 9.04 5.77
CA ASP A 206 16.40 10.49 5.81
C ASP A 206 15.82 11.04 7.12
N LEU A 207 14.72 10.46 7.64
CA LEU A 207 14.20 10.79 8.98
C LEU A 207 15.23 10.49 10.07
N THR A 208 15.86 9.32 10.02
CA THR A 208 16.90 8.91 10.98
C THR A 208 18.10 9.87 10.93
N ARG A 209 18.55 10.23 9.72
CA ARG A 209 19.66 11.16 9.52
C ARG A 209 19.32 12.55 10.04
N ALA A 210 18.13 13.06 9.74
CA ALA A 210 17.70 14.39 10.16
C ALA A 210 17.59 14.49 11.70
N LEU A 211 17.01 13.48 12.37
CA LEU A 211 16.94 13.41 13.83
C LEU A 211 18.33 13.33 14.50
N ARG A 212 19.29 12.65 13.88
CA ARG A 212 20.69 12.61 14.34
C ARG A 212 21.38 13.96 14.22
N THR A 213 21.23 14.61 13.08
CA THR A 213 21.91 15.88 12.78
C THR A 213 21.33 17.06 13.55
N HIS A 214 20.01 17.16 13.63
CA HIS A 214 19.34 18.35 14.16
C HIS A 214 18.85 18.18 15.60
N GLY A 215 18.78 16.96 16.12
CA GLY A 215 18.34 16.68 17.49
C GLY A 215 16.82 16.80 17.71
N SER A 216 16.07 17.33 16.76
CA SER A 216 14.60 17.31 16.68
C SER A 216 14.15 17.58 15.23
N LEU A 217 12.85 17.38 14.95
CA LEU A 217 12.22 17.73 13.68
C LEU A 217 11.06 18.69 13.94
N ASP A 218 11.13 19.89 13.37
CA ASP A 218 9.96 20.76 13.27
C ASP A 218 8.99 20.28 12.18
N THR A 219 7.81 20.89 12.12
CA THR A 219 6.73 20.54 11.18
C THR A 219 7.19 20.66 9.73
N ASP A 220 7.88 21.75 9.38
CA ASP A 220 8.30 22.06 8.01
C ASP A 220 9.42 21.12 7.52
N ALA A 221 10.35 20.76 8.41
CA ALA A 221 11.37 19.77 8.15
C ALA A 221 10.75 18.39 7.94
N PHE A 222 9.78 18.00 8.79
CA PHE A 222 9.07 16.73 8.60
C PHE A 222 8.29 16.69 7.28
N TRP A 223 7.56 17.76 6.95
CA TRP A 223 6.83 17.89 5.69
C TRP A 223 7.75 17.75 4.47
N ARG A 224 8.88 18.47 4.44
CA ARG A 224 9.87 18.37 3.36
C ARG A 224 10.53 17.00 3.23
N LEU A 225 10.59 16.22 4.31
CA LEU A 225 11.09 14.85 4.24
C LEU A 225 10.07 13.89 3.60
N LEU A 226 8.78 14.11 3.85
CA LEU A 226 7.68 13.36 3.22
C LEU A 226 7.53 13.71 1.74
N LEU A 227 7.61 15.00 1.41
CA LEU A 227 7.35 15.57 0.09
C LEU A 227 8.54 16.43 -0.37
N PRO A 228 9.72 15.83 -0.63
CA PRO A 228 10.85 16.58 -1.14
C PRO A 228 10.62 16.99 -2.60
N ASP A 229 11.24 18.09 -3.02
CA ASP A 229 11.20 18.50 -4.42
C ASP A 229 11.87 17.45 -5.33
N PRO A 230 11.28 17.10 -6.47
CA PRO A 230 11.92 16.23 -7.44
C PRO A 230 13.25 16.82 -7.94
N VAL A 231 14.27 15.97 -8.02
CA VAL A 231 15.58 16.32 -8.59
C VAL A 231 15.95 15.37 -9.72
N ALA A 232 16.86 15.82 -10.59
CA ALA A 232 17.34 15.02 -11.71
C ALA A 232 18.29 13.92 -11.24
N TYR A 233 18.03 12.68 -11.67
CA TYR A 233 18.88 11.51 -11.48
C TYR A 233 19.29 10.93 -12.81
N ARG A 234 20.54 10.48 -12.92
CA ARG A 234 21.00 9.60 -13.98
C ARG A 234 20.88 8.17 -13.48
N VAL A 235 20.11 7.35 -14.20
CA VAL A 235 19.89 5.94 -13.87
C VAL A 235 20.39 5.08 -15.01
N ALA A 236 21.16 4.04 -14.71
CA ALA A 236 21.54 3.01 -15.66
C ALA A 236 20.90 1.68 -15.27
N VAL A 237 20.17 1.08 -16.21
CA VAL A 237 19.46 -0.20 -16.05
C VAL A 237 20.09 -1.22 -17.00
N VAL A 238 20.23 -2.45 -16.53
CA VAL A 238 20.71 -3.57 -17.36
C VAL A 238 19.57 -4.05 -18.26
N VAL A 239 19.83 -4.17 -19.56
CA VAL A 239 18.90 -4.76 -20.53
C VAL A 239 19.53 -6.03 -21.09
N GLN A 240 18.78 -7.13 -21.02
CA GLN A 240 19.16 -8.44 -21.56
C GLN A 240 18.50 -8.68 -22.91
N GLY A 241 19.16 -9.44 -23.78
CA GLY A 241 18.66 -9.82 -25.10
C GLY A 241 19.25 -9.02 -26.27
N ALA A 242 19.96 -7.92 -25.99
CA ALA A 242 20.63 -7.10 -27.00
C ALA A 242 21.99 -6.62 -26.52
N ALA A 243 22.96 -6.54 -27.45
CA ALA A 243 24.31 -6.05 -27.15
C ALA A 243 24.34 -4.52 -27.08
N GLU A 244 23.42 -3.86 -27.78
CA GLU A 244 23.29 -2.41 -27.85
C GLU A 244 21.87 -2.07 -28.35
N LEU A 245 21.32 -0.95 -27.92
CA LEU A 245 20.07 -0.39 -28.45
C LEU A 245 20.40 0.92 -29.18
N THR A 246 20.32 0.89 -30.51
CA THR A 246 20.65 2.04 -31.34
C THR A 246 19.47 2.99 -31.48
N ARG A 247 19.75 4.29 -31.64
CA ARG A 247 18.74 5.35 -31.81
C ARG A 247 17.79 5.58 -30.64
N LEU A 248 18.23 5.28 -29.41
CA LEU A 248 17.46 5.57 -28.20
C LEU A 248 17.12 7.06 -28.06
N ASP A 249 18.02 7.95 -28.49
CA ASP A 249 17.84 9.39 -28.55
C ASP A 249 16.59 9.83 -29.34
N THR A 250 16.17 9.04 -30.33
CA THR A 250 14.95 9.32 -31.11
C THR A 250 13.66 8.96 -30.38
N LEU A 251 13.73 8.15 -29.33
CA LEU A 251 12.59 7.72 -28.51
C LEU A 251 12.59 8.36 -27.12
N HIS A 252 13.78 8.69 -26.60
CA HIS A 252 13.97 9.34 -25.31
C HIS A 252 15.20 10.25 -25.32
N PRO A 253 15.05 11.56 -25.05
CA PRO A 253 16.06 12.58 -25.36
C PRO A 253 17.38 12.40 -24.59
N THR A 254 17.35 11.79 -23.40
CA THR A 254 18.54 11.60 -22.56
C THR A 254 19.03 10.16 -22.52
N ALA A 255 18.33 9.24 -23.20
CA ALA A 255 18.65 7.82 -23.15
C ALA A 255 19.82 7.48 -24.07
N VAL A 256 20.80 6.77 -23.51
CA VAL A 256 21.96 6.25 -24.23
C VAL A 256 22.14 4.78 -23.88
N SER A 257 22.74 3.99 -24.77
CA SER A 257 23.13 2.63 -24.44
C SER A 257 24.60 2.38 -24.73
N ALA A 258 25.16 1.39 -24.03
CA ALA A 258 26.44 0.80 -24.38
C ALA A 258 26.40 -0.69 -24.05
N PRO A 259 27.15 -1.53 -24.79
CA PRO A 259 27.34 -2.92 -24.42
C PRO A 259 27.84 -3.03 -22.97
N LEU A 260 27.36 -4.02 -22.22
CA LEU A 260 27.73 -4.17 -20.81
C LEU A 260 29.26 -4.36 -20.64
N ARG A 261 29.91 -4.98 -21.64
CA ARG A 261 31.37 -5.17 -21.70
C ARG A 261 32.15 -3.90 -22.09
N GLN A 262 31.45 -2.88 -22.57
CA GLN A 262 32.00 -1.60 -23.05
C GLN A 262 31.35 -0.42 -22.31
N ALA A 263 30.98 -0.64 -21.05
CA ALA A 263 30.27 0.33 -20.22
C ALA A 263 31.12 1.59 -19.92
N GLU A 264 32.43 1.54 -20.14
CA GLU A 264 33.33 2.70 -20.08
C GLU A 264 32.93 3.83 -21.05
N ARG A 265 32.22 3.51 -22.13
CA ARG A 265 31.63 4.50 -23.05
C ARG A 265 30.61 5.41 -22.37
N LEU A 266 30.01 4.95 -21.27
CA LEU A 266 29.06 5.71 -20.45
C LEU A 266 29.73 6.37 -19.24
N GLY A 267 31.06 6.25 -19.12
CA GLY A 267 31.86 6.83 -18.07
C GLY A 267 32.35 5.82 -17.00
N PRO A 268 33.30 6.24 -16.15
CA PRO A 268 34.01 5.34 -15.23
C PRO A 268 33.10 4.72 -14.17
N ARG A 269 32.06 5.45 -13.72
CA ARG A 269 31.09 4.94 -12.74
C ARG A 269 30.27 3.77 -13.31
N MET A 270 29.90 3.86 -14.59
CA MET A 270 29.17 2.80 -15.29
C MET A 270 30.04 1.58 -15.51
N ALA A 271 31.32 1.78 -15.87
CA ALA A 271 32.28 0.68 -15.95
C ALA A 271 32.41 -0.07 -14.61
N ALA A 272 32.57 0.66 -13.49
CA ALA A 272 32.66 0.06 -12.16
C ALA A 272 31.36 -0.65 -11.71
N PHE A 273 30.19 -0.15 -12.13
CA PHE A 273 28.93 -0.84 -11.93
C PHE A 273 28.84 -2.12 -12.78
N ALA A 274 29.12 -2.05 -14.08
CA ALA A 274 29.07 -3.18 -15.00
C ALA A 274 29.94 -4.36 -14.55
N GLN A 275 31.10 -4.10 -13.94
CA GLN A 275 31.97 -5.14 -13.38
C GLN A 275 31.35 -5.92 -12.21
N ARG A 276 30.36 -5.34 -11.52
CA ARG A 276 29.67 -5.96 -10.37
C ARG A 276 28.40 -6.70 -10.77
N VAL A 277 27.85 -6.41 -11.95
CA VAL A 277 26.60 -7.00 -12.43
C VAL A 277 26.87 -8.37 -13.07
N PRO A 278 26.14 -9.44 -12.69
CA PRO A 278 26.25 -10.73 -13.34
C PRO A 278 25.72 -10.67 -14.79
N ALA A 279 26.62 -10.76 -15.77
CA ALA A 279 26.24 -10.81 -17.18
C ALA A 279 25.78 -12.22 -17.57
N LYS A 280 24.46 -12.43 -17.72
CA LYS A 280 23.90 -13.64 -18.34
C LYS A 280 23.60 -13.37 -19.81
N GLY A 281 24.37 -13.97 -20.71
CA GLY A 281 24.16 -13.84 -22.15
C GLY A 281 24.49 -12.45 -22.70
N VAL A 282 23.77 -12.04 -23.75
CA VAL A 282 23.95 -10.76 -24.43
C VAL A 282 23.18 -9.67 -23.66
N ALA A 283 23.88 -8.61 -23.24
CA ALA A 283 23.30 -7.52 -22.46
C ALA A 283 23.98 -6.17 -22.73
N CYS A 284 23.22 -5.10 -22.53
CA CYS A 284 23.67 -3.72 -22.58
C CYS A 284 23.24 -2.95 -21.32
N LEU A 285 23.89 -1.81 -21.07
CA LEU A 285 23.38 -0.81 -20.14
C LEU A 285 22.61 0.23 -20.92
N VAL A 286 21.44 0.60 -20.43
CA VAL A 286 20.67 1.75 -20.89
C VAL A 286 20.67 2.78 -19.77
N ALA A 287 21.21 3.97 -20.04
CA ALA A 287 21.24 5.07 -19.09
C ALA A 287 20.36 6.22 -19.56
N CYS A 288 19.48 6.71 -18.69
CA CYS A 288 18.62 7.87 -18.94
C CYS A 288 18.59 8.81 -17.73
N GLU A 289 18.10 10.02 -17.94
CA GLU A 289 17.84 10.99 -16.88
C GLU A 289 16.35 11.06 -16.57
N VAL A 290 16.02 11.03 -15.27
CA VAL A 290 14.66 11.06 -14.74
C VAL A 290 14.54 12.06 -13.61
N GLN A 291 13.34 12.63 -13.43
CA GLN A 291 13.01 13.43 -12.25
C GLN A 291 12.40 12.52 -11.19
N ALA A 292 12.93 12.57 -9.97
CA ALA A 292 12.41 11.77 -8.87
C ALA A 292 12.71 12.42 -7.51
N VAL A 293 11.95 12.01 -6.49
CA VAL A 293 12.10 12.49 -5.11
C VAL A 293 13.27 11.84 -4.38
N ASP A 294 13.66 10.63 -4.76
CA ASP A 294 14.80 9.90 -4.20
C ASP A 294 15.36 8.86 -5.18
N ALA A 295 16.46 8.21 -4.79
CA ALA A 295 17.18 7.27 -5.64
C ALA A 295 16.36 6.00 -5.99
N ARG A 296 15.51 5.51 -5.10
CA ARG A 296 14.69 4.31 -5.35
C ARG A 296 13.48 4.65 -6.21
N SER A 297 12.90 5.84 -6.05
CA SER A 297 11.91 6.40 -6.96
C SER A 297 12.50 6.62 -8.34
N ALA A 298 13.73 7.15 -8.43
CA ALA A 298 14.45 7.31 -9.70
C ALA A 298 14.62 5.97 -10.43
N ASP A 299 15.05 4.91 -9.73
CA ASP A 299 15.13 3.56 -10.29
C ASP A 299 13.77 3.08 -10.83
N ARG A 300 12.68 3.25 -10.06
CA ARG A 300 11.33 2.88 -10.52
C ARG A 300 10.91 3.64 -11.78
N VAL A 301 11.08 4.96 -11.79
CA VAL A 301 10.73 5.81 -12.93
C VAL A 301 11.54 5.43 -14.16
N ALA A 302 12.86 5.29 -14.02
CA ALA A 302 13.74 4.90 -15.12
C ALA A 302 13.42 3.49 -15.64
N ARG A 303 13.17 2.50 -14.77
CA ARG A 303 12.75 1.16 -15.20
C ARG A 303 11.46 1.18 -16.00
N ARG A 304 10.48 1.97 -15.57
CA ARG A 304 9.24 2.17 -16.31
C ARG A 304 9.50 2.77 -17.69
N GLU A 305 10.27 3.85 -17.77
CA GLU A 305 10.59 4.50 -19.04
C GLU A 305 11.38 3.58 -19.97
N VAL A 306 12.37 2.85 -19.45
CA VAL A 306 13.11 1.87 -20.25
C VAL A 306 12.18 0.73 -20.69
N SER A 307 11.27 0.23 -19.83
CA SER A 307 10.27 -0.76 -20.24
C SER A 307 9.40 -0.26 -21.40
N GLU A 308 8.89 0.98 -21.31
CA GLU A 308 8.11 1.63 -22.37
C GLU A 308 8.92 1.76 -23.68
N LEU A 309 10.23 2.00 -23.58
CA LEU A 309 11.13 2.00 -24.74
C LEU A 309 11.31 0.60 -25.33
N LEU A 310 11.56 -0.42 -24.49
CA LEU A 310 11.72 -1.80 -24.94
C LEU A 310 10.47 -2.31 -25.66
N ASP A 311 9.28 -1.96 -25.18
CA ASP A 311 8.01 -2.29 -25.83
C ASP A 311 7.94 -1.75 -27.27
N GLN A 312 8.43 -0.53 -27.51
CA GLN A 312 8.50 0.06 -28.85
C GLN A 312 9.51 -0.66 -29.75
N TYR A 313 10.68 -1.04 -29.23
CA TYR A 313 11.64 -1.86 -29.99
C TYR A 313 11.07 -3.23 -30.35
N MET A 314 10.44 -3.92 -29.39
CA MET A 314 9.86 -5.24 -29.60
C MET A 314 8.68 -5.19 -30.58
N ALA A 315 7.89 -4.11 -30.58
CA ALA A 315 6.84 -3.89 -31.58
C ALA A 315 7.40 -3.78 -33.01
N GLY A 316 8.59 -3.19 -33.18
CA GLY A 316 9.30 -3.14 -34.47
C GLY A 316 10.05 -4.42 -34.84
N HIS A 317 10.41 -5.24 -33.86
CA HIS A 317 11.26 -6.43 -34.03
C HIS A 317 10.62 -7.70 -33.42
N ARG A 318 9.77 -8.37 -34.19
CA ARG A 318 8.99 -9.55 -33.78
C ARG A 318 9.78 -10.71 -33.14
N LEU A 319 11.09 -10.84 -33.41
CA LEU A 319 11.90 -11.98 -32.95
C LEU A 319 12.80 -11.66 -31.75
N VAL A 320 12.83 -10.41 -31.27
CA VAL A 320 13.72 -10.02 -30.17
C VAL A 320 12.96 -10.10 -28.85
N GLU A 321 13.53 -10.83 -27.89
CA GLU A 321 13.08 -10.80 -26.50
C GLU A 321 14.02 -9.89 -25.70
N LEU A 322 13.55 -8.68 -25.37
CA LEU A 322 14.27 -7.75 -24.50
C LEU A 322 13.70 -7.85 -23.09
N ARG A 323 14.58 -7.87 -22.08
CA ARG A 323 14.17 -7.95 -20.66
C ARG A 323 14.99 -7.03 -19.79
N LEU A 324 14.35 -6.40 -18.81
CA LEU A 324 15.04 -5.64 -17.78
C LEU A 324 15.73 -6.58 -16.78
N GLY A 325 16.97 -6.28 -16.44
CA GLY A 325 17.71 -6.93 -15.36
C GLY A 325 17.31 -6.38 -13.98
N ALA A 326 17.64 -7.11 -12.91
CA ALA A 326 17.34 -6.70 -11.54
C ALA A 326 18.27 -5.59 -11.01
N ASP A 327 19.40 -5.36 -11.67
CA ASP A 327 20.39 -4.37 -11.24
C ASP A 327 20.17 -3.01 -11.91
N ALA A 328 20.28 -1.96 -11.10
CA ALA A 328 20.35 -0.59 -11.56
C ALA A 328 21.41 0.21 -10.80
N PHE A 329 21.89 1.28 -11.42
CA PHE A 329 22.80 2.23 -10.79
C PHE A 329 22.25 3.65 -10.90
N VAL A 330 22.16 4.34 -9.77
CA VAL A 330 21.51 5.65 -9.65
C VAL A 330 22.47 6.67 -9.06
N PHE A 331 22.53 7.87 -9.63
CA PHE A 331 23.24 9.00 -9.06
C PHE A 331 22.61 10.34 -9.45
N PRO A 332 22.61 11.36 -8.56
CA PRO A 332 22.04 12.67 -8.86
C PRO A 332 22.85 13.39 -9.96
N VAL A 333 22.15 14.10 -10.84
CA VAL A 333 22.74 14.98 -11.88
C VAL A 333 23.19 16.29 -11.23
N GLY A 334 24.38 16.79 -11.58
CA GLY A 334 24.90 18.06 -11.07
C GLY A 334 25.37 18.03 -9.60
N GLY A 335 25.30 16.88 -8.92
CA GLY A 335 25.93 16.72 -7.62
C GLY A 335 27.46 16.88 -7.71
N VAL A 336 28.08 17.41 -6.65
CA VAL A 336 29.54 17.53 -6.52
C VAL A 336 30.20 16.26 -7.04
N GLU A 337 31.24 16.40 -7.87
CA GLU A 337 32.07 15.28 -8.33
C GLU A 337 32.58 14.49 -7.11
N GLY A 338 31.82 13.47 -6.69
CA GLY A 338 31.98 12.83 -5.38
C GLY A 338 30.69 12.27 -4.76
N GLY A 339 29.50 12.68 -5.23
CA GLY A 339 28.24 12.04 -4.84
C GLY A 339 28.27 10.54 -5.13
N ALA A 340 28.20 9.71 -4.08
CA ALA A 340 28.31 8.26 -4.19
C ALA A 340 27.09 7.70 -4.93
N GLY A 341 27.28 7.27 -6.17
CA GLY A 341 26.25 6.54 -6.90
C GLY A 341 25.90 5.23 -6.19
N ARG A 342 24.63 4.86 -6.24
CA ARG A 342 24.07 3.71 -5.53
C ARG A 342 23.78 2.60 -6.52
N HIS A 343 24.27 1.40 -6.20
CA HIS A 343 23.80 0.18 -6.86
C HIS A 343 22.55 -0.28 -6.13
N LEU A 344 21.44 -0.33 -6.87
CA LEU A 344 20.16 -0.81 -6.40
C LEU A 344 19.83 -2.14 -7.06
N GLU A 345 19.28 -3.05 -6.25
CA GLU A 345 18.85 -4.36 -6.69
C GLU A 345 17.34 -4.50 -6.47
N THR A 346 16.61 -4.84 -7.52
CA THR A 346 15.17 -5.14 -7.48
C THR A 346 14.91 -6.65 -7.43
N HIS A 347 15.72 -7.39 -6.66
CA HIS A 347 15.52 -8.82 -6.51
C HIS A 347 14.14 -9.11 -5.87
N PRO A 348 13.25 -9.86 -6.55
CA PRO A 348 12.07 -10.38 -5.89
C PRO A 348 12.52 -11.28 -4.72
N PRO A 349 11.81 -11.26 -3.58
CA PRO A 349 12.15 -12.10 -2.45
C PRO A 349 12.22 -13.57 -2.88
N THR A 350 13.35 -14.22 -2.58
CA THR A 350 13.56 -15.64 -2.89
C THR A 350 13.28 -16.50 -1.66
N VAL A 351 12.78 -17.71 -1.89
CA VAL A 351 12.56 -18.71 -0.84
C VAL A 351 13.43 -19.92 -1.11
N GLN A 352 14.00 -20.51 -0.05
CA GLN A 352 14.80 -21.73 -0.17
C GLN A 352 13.97 -22.93 -0.64
N ARG A 353 12.67 -22.94 -0.31
CA ARG A 353 11.70 -23.94 -0.76
C ARG A 353 10.37 -23.26 -1.04
N ALA A 354 9.81 -23.50 -2.23
CA ALA A 354 8.46 -23.10 -2.58
C ALA A 354 7.55 -24.34 -2.59
N ALA A 355 6.37 -24.23 -1.99
CA ALA A 355 5.32 -25.24 -2.02
C ALA A 355 3.99 -24.55 -2.38
N PRO A 356 3.07 -25.21 -3.10
CA PRO A 356 1.78 -24.62 -3.41
C PRO A 356 0.97 -24.38 -2.13
N LEU A 357 0.26 -23.24 -2.07
CA LEU A 357 -0.58 -22.90 -0.92
C LEU A 357 -1.73 -23.90 -0.74
N VAL A 358 -2.29 -24.38 -1.83
CA VAL A 358 -3.31 -25.43 -1.89
C VAL A 358 -2.78 -26.49 -2.84
N SER A 359 -2.79 -27.76 -2.41
CA SER A 359 -2.30 -28.88 -3.21
C SER A 359 -3.09 -29.06 -4.51
N GLN A 360 -4.38 -28.74 -4.49
CA GLN A 360 -5.28 -28.82 -5.62
C GLN A 360 -6.18 -27.58 -5.69
N TRP A 361 -5.76 -26.58 -6.47
CA TRP A 361 -6.64 -25.46 -6.80
C TRP A 361 -7.74 -25.92 -7.76
N PRO A 362 -8.99 -25.45 -7.61
CA PRO A 362 -10.03 -25.68 -8.60
C PRO A 362 -9.59 -25.21 -10.00
N PRO A 363 -9.91 -25.94 -11.08
CA PRO A 363 -9.54 -25.57 -12.44
C PRO A 363 -9.96 -24.15 -12.83
N ALA A 364 -11.07 -23.66 -12.28
CA ALA A 364 -11.59 -22.31 -12.48
C ALA A 364 -10.60 -21.20 -12.08
N LEU A 365 -9.63 -21.46 -11.18
CA LEU A 365 -8.64 -20.47 -10.76
C LEU A 365 -7.39 -20.42 -11.63
N ARG A 366 -7.19 -21.37 -12.54
CA ARG A 366 -5.94 -21.47 -13.31
C ARG A 366 -5.64 -20.20 -14.11
N ASN A 367 -6.64 -19.64 -14.77
CA ASN A 367 -6.46 -18.42 -15.57
C ASN A 367 -6.20 -17.19 -14.69
N GLY A 368 -6.95 -17.05 -13.59
CA GLY A 368 -6.72 -15.99 -12.61
C GLY A 368 -5.33 -16.04 -11.98
N LEU A 369 -4.85 -17.24 -11.59
CA LEU A 369 -3.49 -17.43 -11.06
C LEU A 369 -2.40 -17.04 -12.06
N ARG A 370 -2.60 -17.35 -13.36
CA ARG A 370 -1.66 -16.93 -14.42
C ARG A 370 -1.65 -15.42 -14.57
N MET A 371 -2.81 -14.77 -14.63
CA MET A 371 -2.89 -13.31 -14.74
C MET A 371 -2.33 -12.61 -13.50
N ALA A 372 -2.58 -13.14 -12.30
CA ALA A 372 -1.99 -12.66 -11.06
C ALA A 372 -0.45 -12.71 -11.10
N HIS A 373 0.12 -13.81 -11.62
CA HIS A 373 1.57 -13.92 -11.80
C HIS A 373 2.10 -12.86 -12.77
N VAL A 374 1.46 -12.70 -13.94
CA VAL A 374 1.88 -11.69 -14.93
C VAL A 374 1.82 -10.29 -14.32
N ALA A 375 0.71 -9.93 -13.65
CA ALA A 375 0.54 -8.64 -12.98
C ALA A 375 1.68 -8.33 -11.99
N ARG A 376 2.11 -9.31 -11.18
CA ARG A 376 3.22 -9.15 -10.22
C ARG A 376 4.59 -8.97 -10.89
N THR A 377 4.75 -9.45 -12.13
CA THR A 377 6.01 -9.35 -12.88
C THR A 377 6.06 -8.17 -13.84
N THR A 378 4.97 -7.41 -13.95
CA THR A 378 4.90 -6.24 -14.82
C THR A 378 5.47 -5.01 -14.10
N ASP A 379 6.54 -4.41 -14.65
CA ASP A 379 7.19 -3.24 -14.07
C ASP A 379 6.32 -1.97 -14.14
N ALA A 380 5.50 -1.84 -15.19
CA ALA A 380 4.63 -0.69 -15.40
C ALA A 380 3.39 -0.74 -14.46
N PRO A 381 3.17 0.26 -13.58
CA PRO A 381 2.12 0.18 -12.56
C PRO A 381 0.68 0.08 -13.08
N LEU A 382 0.32 0.85 -14.12
CA LEU A 382 -1.05 0.80 -14.67
C LEU A 382 -1.34 -0.52 -15.39
N PRO A 383 -0.46 -1.04 -16.26
CA PRO A 383 -0.60 -2.40 -16.77
C PRO A 383 -0.72 -3.45 -15.67
N ALA A 384 0.08 -3.37 -14.60
CA ALA A 384 -0.03 -4.27 -13.46
C ALA A 384 -1.41 -4.18 -12.78
N ALA A 385 -1.92 -2.97 -12.56
CA ALA A 385 -3.27 -2.74 -12.01
C ALA A 385 -4.38 -3.33 -12.91
N ALA A 386 -4.27 -3.13 -14.23
CA ALA A 386 -5.23 -3.64 -15.20
C ALA A 386 -5.21 -5.17 -15.26
N LEU A 387 -4.02 -5.78 -15.24
CA LEU A 387 -3.84 -7.24 -15.20
C LEU A 387 -4.33 -7.83 -13.87
N ALA A 388 -4.15 -7.12 -12.75
CA ALA A 388 -4.70 -7.52 -11.46
C ALA A 388 -6.24 -7.55 -11.49
N TRP A 389 -6.88 -6.54 -12.09
CA TRP A 389 -8.34 -6.56 -12.32
C TRP A 389 -8.74 -7.73 -13.23
N ALA A 390 -8.02 -7.94 -14.34
CA ALA A 390 -8.26 -9.06 -15.25
C ALA A 390 -8.11 -10.42 -14.55
N ALA A 391 -7.23 -10.54 -13.55
CA ALA A 391 -7.10 -11.75 -12.74
C ALA A 391 -8.37 -12.02 -11.90
N LEU A 392 -9.00 -10.98 -11.34
CA LEU A 392 -10.27 -11.11 -10.63
C LEU A 392 -11.40 -11.54 -11.59
N GLU A 393 -11.49 -10.91 -12.75
CA GLU A 393 -12.47 -11.27 -13.79
C GLU A 393 -12.27 -12.72 -14.26
N ALA A 394 -11.03 -13.16 -14.45
CA ALA A 394 -10.68 -14.53 -14.83
C ALA A 394 -11.01 -15.57 -13.75
N CYS A 395 -11.15 -15.16 -12.48
CA CYS A 395 -11.68 -15.97 -11.39
C CYS A 395 -13.22 -15.98 -11.34
N GLY A 396 -13.89 -15.28 -12.27
CA GLY A 396 -15.35 -15.11 -12.30
C GLY A 396 -15.87 -14.05 -11.33
N LEU A 397 -15.00 -13.20 -10.77
CA LEU A 397 -15.37 -12.20 -9.78
C LEU A 397 -15.76 -10.89 -10.46
N SER A 398 -17.07 -10.64 -10.57
CA SER A 398 -17.62 -9.42 -11.22
C SER A 398 -18.37 -8.49 -10.27
N LYS A 399 -18.83 -9.00 -9.11
CA LYS A 399 -19.57 -8.22 -8.11
C LYS A 399 -18.64 -7.53 -7.12
N ARG A 400 -18.33 -6.26 -7.39
CA ARG A 400 -17.44 -5.43 -6.55
C ARG A 400 -17.86 -5.38 -5.08
N GLU A 401 -19.16 -5.28 -4.80
CA GLU A 401 -19.73 -5.25 -3.45
C GLU A 401 -19.37 -6.52 -2.65
N ASP A 402 -19.51 -7.70 -3.25
CA ASP A 402 -19.22 -8.98 -2.60
C ASP A 402 -17.70 -9.18 -2.43
N ILE A 403 -16.90 -8.75 -3.43
CA ILE A 403 -15.43 -8.74 -3.34
C ILE A 403 -15.00 -7.85 -2.16
N ALA A 404 -15.51 -6.62 -2.08
CA ALA A 404 -15.17 -5.68 -1.03
C ALA A 404 -15.58 -6.17 0.36
N ALA A 405 -16.76 -6.79 0.47
CA ALA A 405 -17.25 -7.36 1.71
C ALA A 405 -16.40 -8.55 2.20
N ALA A 406 -16.03 -9.47 1.30
CA ALA A 406 -15.14 -10.58 1.62
C ALA A 406 -13.74 -10.09 2.04
N LEU A 407 -13.22 -9.07 1.35
CA LEU A 407 -11.94 -8.44 1.69
C LEU A 407 -11.98 -7.71 3.04
N ALA A 408 -13.12 -7.10 3.41
CA ALA A 408 -13.30 -6.47 4.72
C ALA A 408 -13.26 -7.49 5.88
N LEU A 409 -13.88 -8.67 5.69
CA LEU A 409 -13.76 -9.78 6.66
C LEU A 409 -12.30 -10.26 6.80
N GLN A 410 -11.61 -10.42 5.68
CA GLN A 410 -10.20 -10.81 5.70
C GLN A 410 -9.33 -9.73 6.33
N ALA A 411 -9.61 -8.46 6.08
CA ALA A 411 -8.94 -7.33 6.72
C ALA A 411 -9.12 -7.36 8.23
N MET A 412 -10.33 -7.62 8.74
CA MET A 412 -10.59 -7.76 10.18
C MET A 412 -9.71 -8.84 10.78
N ARG A 413 -9.77 -10.05 10.22
CA ARG A 413 -9.00 -11.20 10.67
C ARG A 413 -7.50 -10.91 10.67
N GLN A 414 -6.97 -10.34 9.58
CA GLN A 414 -5.56 -10.04 9.49
C GLN A 414 -5.12 -8.95 10.45
N GLN A 415 -5.88 -7.87 10.62
CA GLN A 415 -5.51 -6.77 11.51
C GLN A 415 -5.52 -7.16 12.99
N ILE A 416 -6.42 -8.07 13.39
CA ILE A 416 -6.42 -8.67 14.73
C ILE A 416 -5.15 -9.50 14.94
N VAL A 417 -4.82 -10.39 13.99
CA VAL A 417 -3.59 -11.21 14.06
C VAL A 417 -2.33 -10.33 14.05
N GLU A 418 -2.36 -9.25 13.27
CA GLU A 418 -1.25 -8.32 13.13
C GLU A 418 -0.99 -7.52 14.40
N ALA A 419 -2.02 -7.21 15.19
CA ALA A 419 -1.84 -6.55 16.48
C ALA A 419 -0.84 -7.30 17.38
N HIS A 420 -0.91 -8.65 17.39
CA HIS A 420 0.05 -9.49 18.11
C HIS A 420 1.47 -9.41 17.50
N LYS A 421 1.60 -9.47 16.17
CA LYS A 421 2.90 -9.35 15.50
C LYS A 421 3.57 -8.01 15.77
N GLN A 422 2.80 -6.93 15.79
CA GLN A 422 3.29 -5.60 16.11
C GLN A 422 3.79 -5.46 17.54
N LEU A 423 3.19 -6.17 18.50
CA LEU A 423 3.75 -6.23 19.86
C LEU A 423 5.16 -6.81 19.85
N ARG A 424 5.37 -7.94 19.16
CA ARG A 424 6.70 -8.57 19.07
C ARG A 424 7.73 -7.65 18.41
N GLN A 425 7.34 -7.01 17.31
CA GLN A 425 8.19 -6.04 16.61
C GLN A 425 8.50 -4.84 17.51
N GLY A 426 7.47 -4.31 18.18
CA GLY A 426 7.60 -3.24 19.17
C GLY A 426 8.61 -3.58 20.25
N VAL A 427 8.52 -4.77 20.85
CA VAL A 427 9.49 -5.27 21.84
C VAL A 427 10.91 -5.33 21.28
N ALA A 428 11.09 -5.75 20.03
CA ALA A 428 12.40 -5.81 19.39
C ALA A 428 13.06 -4.43 19.19
N THR A 429 12.27 -3.35 19.17
CA THR A 429 12.78 -1.96 19.09
C THR A 429 13.11 -1.33 20.45
N LEU A 430 12.82 -2.01 21.57
CA LEU A 430 13.02 -1.45 22.90
C LEU A 430 14.50 -1.41 23.31
N PRO A 431 14.91 -0.43 24.14
CA PRO A 431 16.23 -0.41 24.77
C PRO A 431 16.50 -1.69 25.58
N ARG A 432 17.77 -2.09 25.70
CA ARG A 432 18.15 -3.40 26.29
C ARG A 432 17.65 -3.58 27.74
N ASP A 433 17.66 -2.52 28.52
CA ASP A 433 17.23 -2.44 29.92
C ASP A 433 15.74 -2.72 30.11
N VAL A 434 14.88 -2.19 29.23
CA VAL A 434 13.42 -2.43 29.27
C VAL A 434 13.03 -3.73 28.55
N ARG A 435 13.79 -4.11 27.52
CA ARG A 435 13.46 -5.22 26.62
C ARG A 435 13.34 -6.56 27.35
N ALA A 436 14.20 -6.84 28.34
CA ALA A 436 14.14 -8.12 29.07
C ALA A 436 12.80 -8.31 29.80
N HIS A 437 12.30 -7.27 30.46
CA HIS A 437 10.99 -7.30 31.10
C HIS A 437 9.85 -7.44 30.08
N ALA A 438 9.91 -6.66 29.00
CA ALA A 438 8.91 -6.71 27.94
C ALA A 438 8.85 -8.10 27.24
N ILE A 439 9.98 -8.78 27.10
CA ILE A 439 10.05 -10.17 26.60
C ILE A 439 9.33 -11.14 27.56
N ASP A 440 9.50 -11.01 28.88
CA ASP A 440 8.77 -11.84 29.84
C ASP A 440 7.25 -11.62 29.75
N LEU A 441 6.81 -10.37 29.66
CA LEU A 441 5.40 -10.03 29.46
C LEU A 441 4.85 -10.63 28.15
N LEU A 442 5.60 -10.48 27.04
CA LEU A 442 5.24 -11.04 25.75
C LEU A 442 5.16 -12.57 25.79
N ASN A 443 6.10 -13.26 26.45
CA ASN A 443 6.08 -14.71 26.60
C ASN A 443 4.85 -15.21 27.39
N ARG A 444 4.31 -14.41 28.31
CA ARG A 444 3.03 -14.73 29.00
C ARG A 444 1.84 -14.61 28.06
N VAL A 445 1.84 -13.59 27.20
CA VAL A 445 0.82 -13.41 26.14
C VAL A 445 0.88 -14.55 25.13
N ASP A 446 2.07 -14.87 24.61
CA ASP A 446 2.29 -15.92 23.61
C ASP A 446 1.85 -17.29 24.10
N ARG A 447 2.16 -17.65 25.35
CA ARG A 447 1.74 -18.94 25.93
C ARG A 447 0.22 -19.10 25.96
N HIS A 448 -0.52 -18.01 26.18
CA HIS A 448 -1.97 -18.05 26.15
C HIS A 448 -2.51 -18.16 24.72
N ALA A 449 -1.96 -17.38 23.80
CA ALA A 449 -2.39 -17.32 22.41
C ALA A 449 -1.85 -18.47 21.51
N ASP A 450 -1.08 -19.40 22.09
CA ASP A 450 -0.35 -20.47 21.39
C ASP A 450 0.50 -19.91 20.23
N GLY A 451 1.29 -18.89 20.55
CA GLY A 451 2.24 -18.27 19.64
C GLY A 451 3.51 -19.11 19.48
N ASP A 452 3.96 -19.33 18.25
CA ASP A 452 5.24 -20.01 18.00
C ASP A 452 6.45 -19.06 17.87
N GLU A 453 7.65 -19.63 17.76
CA GLU A 453 8.92 -18.89 17.63
C GLU A 453 8.97 -17.97 16.41
N PHE A 454 8.13 -18.21 15.40
CA PHE A 454 8.02 -17.42 14.17
C PHE A 454 6.91 -16.37 14.25
N ALA A 455 6.44 -16.02 15.45
CA ALA A 455 5.35 -15.05 15.65
C ALA A 455 4.02 -15.49 15.03
N ARG A 456 3.78 -16.80 14.87
CA ARG A 456 2.52 -17.29 14.31
C ARG A 456 1.56 -17.63 15.45
N LEU A 457 0.38 -17.01 15.43
CA LEU A 457 -0.75 -17.39 16.26
C LEU A 457 -1.36 -18.70 15.74
N ARG A 458 -1.35 -19.75 16.56
CA ARG A 458 -2.07 -21.00 16.27
C ARG A 458 -3.52 -20.94 16.79
N ALA A 459 -3.76 -20.20 17.87
CA ALA A 459 -5.08 -20.04 18.47
C ALA A 459 -5.53 -18.56 18.41
N VAL A 460 -5.98 -18.12 17.23
CA VAL A 460 -6.41 -16.72 16.99
C VAL A 460 -7.50 -16.27 17.97
N ASN A 461 -8.47 -17.14 18.29
CA ASN A 461 -9.55 -16.77 19.22
C ASN A 461 -9.06 -16.61 20.67
N ARG A 462 -8.02 -17.33 21.10
CA ARG A 462 -7.39 -17.08 22.42
C ARG A 462 -6.67 -15.73 22.47
N TRP A 463 -6.11 -15.28 21.34
CA TRP A 463 -5.61 -13.90 21.26
C TRP A 463 -6.75 -12.88 21.39
N VAL A 464 -7.88 -13.12 20.74
CA VAL A 464 -9.09 -12.27 20.85
C VAL A 464 -9.62 -12.21 22.29
N GLU A 465 -9.59 -13.33 23.03
CA GLU A 465 -9.96 -13.37 24.46
C GLU A 465 -9.15 -12.41 25.34
N LEU A 466 -7.89 -12.11 24.96
CA LEU A 466 -7.05 -11.14 25.67
C LEU A 466 -7.43 -9.69 25.34
N LEU A 467 -7.98 -9.44 24.15
CA LEU A 467 -8.40 -8.11 23.71
C LEU A 467 -9.76 -7.70 24.29
N LEU A 468 -10.61 -8.67 24.65
CA LEU A 468 -11.94 -8.42 25.19
C LEU A 468 -11.93 -7.84 26.62
N PRO A 469 -12.78 -6.84 26.92
CA PRO A 469 -12.96 -6.33 28.29
C PRO A 469 -13.75 -7.36 29.10
N THR A 470 -13.15 -7.91 30.15
CA THR A 470 -13.75 -8.97 30.96
C THR A 470 -13.50 -8.65 32.44
N GLY A 471 -14.51 -8.87 33.29
CA GLY A 471 -14.60 -8.32 34.66
C GLY A 471 -13.52 -8.75 35.66
N SER A 472 -12.65 -9.71 35.32
CA SER A 472 -11.42 -9.96 36.07
C SER A 472 -10.22 -10.11 35.13
N ALA A 473 -9.18 -9.30 35.33
CA ALA A 473 -7.96 -9.39 34.56
C ALA A 473 -7.16 -10.63 35.01
N THR A 474 -7.16 -11.68 34.16
CA THR A 474 -6.28 -12.85 34.31
C THR A 474 -4.82 -12.45 34.17
N GLY A 475 -3.89 -13.31 34.60
CA GLY A 475 -2.43 -13.07 34.48
C GLY A 475 -1.97 -12.63 33.09
N PRO A 476 -2.38 -13.31 31.99
CA PRO A 476 -2.05 -12.91 30.63
C PRO A 476 -2.60 -11.53 30.21
N ARG A 477 -3.81 -11.14 30.64
CA ARG A 477 -4.35 -9.81 30.34
C ARG A 477 -3.62 -8.70 31.07
N LYS A 478 -3.26 -8.92 32.34
CA LYS A 478 -2.40 -7.99 33.08
C LYS A 478 -1.04 -7.83 32.39
N ALA A 479 -0.49 -8.92 31.87
CA ALA A 479 0.76 -8.87 31.11
C ALA A 479 0.60 -8.08 29.79
N LEU A 480 -0.50 -8.27 29.06
CA LEU A 480 -0.80 -7.49 27.86
C LEU A 480 -0.94 -6.00 28.17
N ALA A 481 -1.70 -5.64 29.21
CA ALA A 481 -1.86 -4.24 29.62
C ALA A 481 -0.52 -3.60 29.98
N ALA A 482 0.32 -4.27 30.77
CA ALA A 482 1.66 -3.80 31.09
C ALA A 482 2.56 -3.70 29.86
N LEU A 483 2.46 -4.64 28.92
CA LEU A 483 3.25 -4.63 27.68
C LEU A 483 2.89 -3.45 26.78
N VAL A 484 1.60 -3.11 26.68
CA VAL A 484 1.10 -1.98 25.88
C VAL A 484 1.68 -0.64 26.33
N GLU A 485 2.04 -0.48 27.60
CA GLU A 485 2.69 0.73 28.13
C GLU A 485 4.17 0.86 27.73
N HIS A 486 4.80 -0.24 27.29
CA HIS A 486 6.23 -0.25 26.95
C HIS A 486 6.52 -0.21 25.45
N VAL A 487 5.62 -0.74 24.62
CA VAL A 487 5.84 -0.84 23.17
C VAL A 487 5.64 0.50 22.46
N PRO A 488 6.19 0.69 21.24
CA PRO A 488 5.98 1.90 20.46
C PRO A 488 4.49 2.21 20.20
N PRO A 489 4.12 3.49 20.04
CA PRO A 489 2.74 3.95 19.91
C PRO A 489 1.91 3.20 18.87
N LEU A 490 2.46 2.87 17.70
CA LEU A 490 1.72 2.12 16.67
C LEU A 490 1.26 0.74 17.14
N ALA A 491 2.12 -0.02 17.83
CA ALA A 491 1.77 -1.34 18.35
C ALA A 491 0.76 -1.25 19.50
N ALA A 492 0.99 -0.31 20.42
CA ALA A 492 0.08 -0.05 21.54
C ALA A 492 -1.31 0.37 21.03
N GLN A 493 -1.36 1.26 20.05
CA GLN A 493 -2.61 1.75 19.50
C GLN A 493 -3.39 0.65 18.80
N GLN A 494 -2.75 -0.20 17.99
CA GLN A 494 -3.43 -1.32 17.32
C GLN A 494 -4.13 -2.26 18.32
N VAL A 495 -3.52 -2.54 19.47
CA VAL A 495 -4.15 -3.34 20.54
C VAL A 495 -5.34 -2.61 21.15
N ARG A 496 -5.18 -1.33 21.52
CA ARG A 496 -6.27 -0.52 22.09
C ARG A 496 -7.47 -0.42 21.15
N ASP A 497 -7.19 -0.21 19.88
CA ASP A 497 -8.14 -0.13 18.78
C ASP A 497 -9.00 -1.39 18.66
N TRP A 498 -8.39 -2.57 18.65
CA TRP A 498 -9.14 -3.83 18.58
C TRP A 498 -9.84 -4.16 19.88
N SER A 499 -9.25 -3.85 21.03
CA SER A 499 -9.94 -3.98 22.32
C SER A 499 -11.19 -3.11 22.38
N ALA A 500 -11.13 -1.85 21.91
CA ALA A 500 -12.28 -0.94 21.87
C ALA A 500 -13.36 -1.44 20.89
N ARG A 501 -12.98 -1.87 19.68
CA ARG A 501 -13.94 -2.41 18.69
C ARG A 501 -14.60 -3.71 19.16
N LEU A 502 -13.88 -4.59 19.82
CA LEU A 502 -14.45 -5.82 20.37
C LEU A 502 -15.32 -5.58 21.61
N ALA A 503 -15.09 -4.47 22.32
CA ALA A 503 -15.94 -4.02 23.42
C ALA A 503 -17.27 -3.43 22.96
N ASP A 504 -17.26 -2.77 21.79
CA ASP A 504 -18.40 -2.06 21.22
C ASP A 504 -18.79 -2.67 19.84
N PRO A 505 -19.83 -3.52 19.78
CA PRO A 505 -20.31 -4.11 18.54
C PRO A 505 -20.66 -3.07 17.47
N GLY A 506 -21.15 -1.90 17.85
CA GLY A 506 -21.47 -0.81 16.92
C GLY A 506 -20.21 -0.30 16.22
N ALA A 507 -19.16 0.01 17.00
CA ALA A 507 -17.87 0.40 16.46
C ALA A 507 -17.23 -0.70 15.58
N CYS A 508 -17.43 -1.97 15.91
CA CYS A 508 -16.98 -3.09 15.07
C CYS A 508 -17.75 -3.15 13.73
N ALA A 509 -19.06 -2.95 13.75
CA ALA A 509 -19.90 -2.92 12.55
C ALA A 509 -19.54 -1.74 11.65
N ASP A 510 -19.36 -0.55 12.23
CA ASP A 510 -19.00 0.66 11.49
C ASP A 510 -17.61 0.54 10.86
N TRP A 511 -16.66 -0.09 11.56
CA TRP A 511 -15.35 -0.39 10.99
C TRP A 511 -15.44 -1.34 9.80
N LEU A 512 -16.24 -2.41 9.88
CA LEU A 512 -16.41 -3.36 8.78
C LEU A 512 -17.02 -2.69 7.54
N GLU A 513 -18.05 -1.85 7.73
CA GLU A 513 -18.67 -1.10 6.64
C GLU A 513 -17.74 -0.05 6.05
N ASP A 514 -17.02 0.71 6.87
CA ASP A 514 -16.00 1.67 6.41
C ASP A 514 -14.91 0.96 5.58
N ARG A 515 -14.43 -0.20 6.03
CA ARG A 515 -13.47 -1.00 5.27
C ARG A 515 -14.04 -1.51 3.95
N ARG A 516 -15.26 -2.06 3.97
CA ARG A 516 -15.96 -2.49 2.74
C ARG A 516 -16.05 -1.33 1.74
N GLN A 517 -16.50 -0.16 2.19
CA GLN A 517 -16.67 1.01 1.32
C GLN A 517 -15.34 1.49 0.71
N ARG A 518 -14.26 1.55 1.49
CA ARG A 518 -12.93 1.96 0.99
C ARG A 518 -12.37 0.99 -0.05
N ILE A 519 -12.53 -0.31 0.21
CA ILE A 519 -12.11 -1.35 -0.72
C ILE A 519 -12.93 -1.28 -2.01
N GLU A 520 -14.23 -1.04 -1.91
CA GLU A 520 -15.09 -0.83 -3.07
C GLU A 520 -14.65 0.37 -3.91
N THR A 521 -14.32 1.51 -3.29
CA THR A 521 -13.74 2.68 -3.98
C THR A 521 -12.44 2.32 -4.73
N LEU A 522 -11.55 1.54 -4.12
CA LEU A 522 -10.35 1.04 -4.80
C LEU A 522 -10.69 0.13 -5.99
N LEU A 523 -11.65 -0.79 -5.85
CA LEU A 523 -12.07 -1.67 -6.95
C LEU A 523 -12.66 -0.88 -8.12
N HIS A 524 -13.40 0.20 -7.83
CA HIS A 524 -13.85 1.16 -8.84
C HIS A 524 -12.66 1.85 -9.54
N ALA A 525 -11.65 2.28 -8.79
CA ALA A 525 -10.45 2.87 -9.35
C ALA A 525 -9.68 1.89 -10.26
N LEU A 526 -9.47 0.64 -9.82
CA LEU A 526 -8.80 -0.39 -10.61
C LEU A 526 -9.52 -0.68 -11.93
N ASN A 527 -10.85 -0.84 -11.88
CA ASN A 527 -11.64 -1.11 -13.08
C ASN A 527 -11.66 0.10 -14.02
N THR A 528 -11.81 1.31 -13.50
CA THR A 528 -11.72 2.54 -14.30
C THR A 528 -10.37 2.66 -14.97
N THR A 529 -9.28 2.49 -14.23
CA THR A 529 -7.92 2.48 -14.77
C THR A 529 -7.76 1.47 -15.90
N ARG A 530 -8.27 0.24 -15.74
CA ARG A 530 -8.24 -0.78 -16.78
C ARG A 530 -9.00 -0.34 -18.03
N ASN A 531 -10.18 0.26 -17.90
CA ASN A 531 -10.96 0.75 -19.03
C ASN A 531 -10.26 1.92 -19.73
N THR A 532 -9.74 2.88 -18.97
CA THR A 532 -9.02 4.03 -19.52
C THR A 532 -7.76 3.57 -20.25
N ALA A 533 -6.93 2.73 -19.65
CA ALA A 533 -5.73 2.19 -20.29
C ALA A 533 -6.04 1.47 -21.62
N LEU A 534 -7.08 0.62 -21.64
CA LEU A 534 -7.45 -0.15 -22.83
C LEU A 534 -8.13 0.68 -23.93
N HIS A 535 -8.94 1.67 -23.57
CA HIS A 535 -9.73 2.44 -24.54
C HIS A 535 -9.05 3.72 -25.01
N THR A 536 -8.23 4.35 -24.17
CA THR A 536 -7.58 5.64 -24.50
C THR A 536 -6.07 5.53 -24.60
N GLY A 537 -5.48 4.36 -24.36
CA GLY A 537 -4.02 4.16 -24.41
C GLY A 537 -3.27 4.92 -23.31
N GLN A 538 -3.95 5.32 -22.23
CA GLN A 538 -3.31 6.03 -21.13
C GLN A 538 -2.53 5.05 -20.24
N PHE A 539 -1.21 5.12 -20.32
CA PHE A 539 -0.29 4.32 -19.51
C PHE A 539 0.33 5.09 -18.36
N ARG A 540 -0.10 6.33 -18.08
CA ARG A 540 0.25 7.12 -16.88
C ARG A 540 -0.99 7.73 -16.23
N ALA A 541 -1.07 7.71 -14.90
CA ALA A 541 -2.14 8.36 -14.15
C ALA A 541 -1.68 8.77 -12.76
N PHE A 542 -2.37 9.74 -12.15
CA PHE A 542 -2.08 10.16 -10.79
C PHE A 542 -2.22 8.99 -9.80
N GLY A 543 -1.18 8.76 -8.99
CA GLY A 543 -1.14 7.67 -8.01
C GLY A 543 -1.16 6.26 -8.63
N ASP A 544 -0.66 6.09 -9.85
CA ASP A 544 -0.65 4.79 -10.52
C ASP A 544 0.20 3.72 -9.83
N VAL A 545 1.32 4.10 -9.21
CA VAL A 545 2.13 3.21 -8.35
C VAL A 545 1.27 2.61 -7.24
N ILE A 546 0.45 3.43 -6.58
CA ILE A 546 -0.47 3.00 -5.53
C ILE A 546 -1.50 2.01 -6.09
N LEU A 547 -2.05 2.28 -7.28
CA LEU A 547 -3.03 1.40 -7.91
C LEU A 547 -2.41 0.07 -8.36
N GLY A 548 -1.20 0.06 -8.90
CA GLY A 548 -0.48 -1.16 -9.29
C GLY A 548 -0.20 -2.07 -8.10
N VAL A 549 0.33 -1.51 -7.02
CA VAL A 549 0.55 -2.23 -5.76
C VAL A 549 -0.79 -2.68 -5.16
N GLY A 550 -1.78 -1.78 -5.11
CA GLY A 550 -3.11 -2.06 -4.59
C GLY A 550 -3.83 -3.19 -5.32
N GLY A 551 -3.77 -3.22 -6.66
CA GLY A 551 -4.32 -4.30 -7.47
C GLY A 551 -3.67 -5.66 -7.13
N SER A 552 -2.34 -5.69 -7.03
CA SER A 552 -1.61 -6.90 -6.62
C SER A 552 -2.03 -7.37 -5.22
N LEU A 553 -2.12 -6.45 -4.26
CA LEU A 553 -2.53 -6.76 -2.88
C LEU A 553 -3.99 -7.27 -2.79
N VAL A 554 -4.90 -6.71 -3.59
CA VAL A 554 -6.29 -7.20 -3.69
C VAL A 554 -6.33 -8.63 -4.18
N VAL A 555 -5.59 -8.94 -5.25
CA VAL A 555 -5.52 -10.30 -5.81
C VAL A 555 -4.91 -11.26 -4.78
N ASP A 556 -3.85 -10.85 -4.10
CA ASP A 556 -3.20 -11.66 -3.07
C ASP A 556 -4.14 -11.99 -1.91
N PHE A 557 -4.92 -11.01 -1.45
CA PHE A 557 -5.93 -11.22 -0.42
C PHE A 557 -7.03 -12.18 -0.88
N ILE A 558 -7.55 -12.03 -2.10
CA ILE A 558 -8.55 -12.95 -2.66
C ILE A 558 -8.02 -14.37 -2.74
N LEU A 559 -6.77 -14.53 -3.19
CA LEU A 559 -6.13 -15.85 -3.23
C LEU A 559 -5.88 -16.42 -1.84
N GLU A 560 -5.61 -15.59 -0.82
CA GLU A 560 -5.54 -16.07 0.56
C GLU A 560 -6.91 -16.56 1.07
N ILE A 561 -7.99 -15.81 0.80
CA ILE A 561 -9.37 -16.18 1.16
C ILE A 561 -9.73 -17.52 0.52
N LEU A 562 -9.59 -17.61 -0.80
CA LEU A 562 -9.92 -18.83 -1.55
C LEU A 562 -9.02 -20.00 -1.15
N GLY A 563 -7.74 -19.74 -0.90
CA GLY A 563 -6.79 -20.76 -0.44
C GLY A 563 -7.13 -21.29 0.95
N ASN A 564 -7.64 -20.43 1.82
CA ASN A 564 -8.15 -20.83 3.12
C ASN A 564 -9.46 -21.65 2.99
N TRP A 565 -10.38 -21.20 2.13
CA TRP A 565 -11.65 -21.91 1.88
C TRP A 565 -11.42 -23.33 1.35
N TYR A 566 -10.73 -23.48 0.21
CA TYR A 566 -10.56 -24.78 -0.45
C TYR A 566 -9.63 -25.73 0.30
N ARG A 567 -8.82 -25.25 1.24
CA ARG A 567 -8.05 -26.12 2.13
C ARG A 567 -8.93 -26.77 3.20
N ASN A 568 -9.95 -26.04 3.66
CA ASN A 568 -10.78 -26.42 4.80
C ASN A 568 -12.18 -26.92 4.36
N SER A 569 -12.47 -26.94 3.06
CA SER A 569 -13.70 -27.43 2.48
C SER A 569 -13.43 -28.65 1.59
N THR A 570 -14.38 -29.57 1.54
CA THR A 570 -14.46 -30.59 0.48
C THR A 570 -15.28 -30.11 -0.71
N ASP A 571 -15.89 -28.92 -0.65
CA ASP A 571 -16.80 -28.42 -1.67
C ASP A 571 -16.03 -27.80 -2.85
N GLU A 572 -16.40 -28.19 -4.06
CA GLU A 572 -15.85 -27.65 -5.30
C GLU A 572 -16.58 -26.37 -5.76
N LEU A 573 -17.00 -25.51 -4.83
CA LEU A 573 -17.72 -24.28 -5.16
C LEU A 573 -16.89 -23.41 -6.10
N PRO A 574 -17.47 -22.81 -7.15
CA PRO A 574 -16.77 -21.81 -7.96
C PRO A 574 -16.30 -20.61 -7.11
N PRO A 575 -15.16 -19.99 -7.42
CA PRO A 575 -14.63 -18.87 -6.61
C PRO A 575 -15.62 -17.73 -6.40
N ALA A 576 -16.40 -17.39 -7.43
CA ALA A 576 -17.45 -16.38 -7.35
C ALA A 576 -18.55 -16.71 -6.32
N ARG A 577 -18.88 -17.99 -6.14
CA ARG A 577 -19.85 -18.42 -5.13
C ARG A 577 -19.28 -18.33 -3.72
N VAL A 578 -18.02 -18.70 -3.53
CA VAL A 578 -17.31 -18.52 -2.25
C VAL A 578 -17.30 -17.04 -1.85
N ILE A 579 -16.88 -16.16 -2.75
CA ILE A 579 -16.83 -14.72 -2.49
C ILE A 579 -18.23 -14.15 -2.22
N SER A 580 -19.27 -14.58 -2.95
CA SER A 580 -20.63 -14.12 -2.71
C SER A 580 -21.19 -14.60 -1.35
N GLN A 581 -20.89 -15.83 -0.92
CA GLN A 581 -21.24 -16.32 0.42
C GLN A 581 -20.56 -15.51 1.52
N LEU A 582 -19.28 -15.16 1.35
CA LEU A 582 -18.58 -14.29 2.28
C LEU A 582 -19.12 -12.85 2.27
N GLY A 583 -19.59 -12.37 1.11
CA GLY A 583 -20.30 -11.10 1.01
C GLY A 583 -21.60 -11.08 1.82
N VAL A 584 -22.41 -12.14 1.74
CA VAL A 584 -23.60 -12.32 2.57
C VAL A 584 -23.23 -12.39 4.05
N ARG A 585 -22.22 -13.21 4.40
CA ARG A 585 -21.73 -13.35 5.78
C ARG A 585 -21.30 -12.02 6.39
N GLN A 586 -20.64 -11.15 5.63
CA GLN A 586 -20.25 -9.83 6.12
C GLN A 586 -21.46 -8.96 6.46
N ARG A 587 -22.47 -8.93 5.58
CA ARG A 587 -23.71 -8.17 5.80
C ARG A 587 -24.48 -8.71 7.00
N ASP A 588 -24.60 -10.03 7.12
CA ASP A 588 -25.26 -10.69 8.24
C ASP A 588 -24.51 -10.40 9.56
N LEU A 589 -23.17 -10.44 9.55
CA LEU A 589 -22.36 -10.09 10.70
C LEU A 589 -22.54 -8.63 11.10
N VAL A 590 -22.55 -7.69 10.16
CA VAL A 590 -22.81 -6.26 10.45
C VAL A 590 -24.21 -6.07 11.05
N ALA A 591 -25.24 -6.70 10.48
CA ALA A 591 -26.58 -6.64 11.02
C ALA A 591 -26.67 -7.21 12.44
N ALA A 592 -26.02 -8.35 12.69
CA ALA A 592 -25.96 -8.98 14.01
C ALA A 592 -25.23 -8.12 15.03
N LEU A 593 -24.09 -7.51 14.65
CA LEU A 593 -23.33 -6.61 15.52
C LEU A 593 -24.15 -5.37 15.89
N ARG A 594 -24.88 -4.77 14.94
CA ARG A 594 -25.75 -3.60 15.20
C ARG A 594 -26.92 -3.92 16.14
N GLY A 595 -27.42 -5.14 16.12
CA GLY A 595 -28.49 -5.60 17.00
C GLY A 595 -28.03 -6.06 18.38
N ARG A 596 -26.71 -6.13 18.63
CA ARG A 596 -26.13 -6.70 19.85
C ARG A 596 -25.92 -5.65 20.94
N THR A 597 -26.10 -6.06 22.18
CA THR A 597 -25.65 -5.33 23.37
C THR A 597 -24.49 -6.05 24.06
N GLY A 598 -23.48 -5.30 24.50
CA GLY A 598 -22.30 -5.84 25.17
C GLY A 598 -21.21 -6.42 24.24
N PRO A 599 -20.05 -6.86 24.78
CA PRO A 599 -18.87 -7.21 23.99
C PRO A 599 -19.05 -8.38 23.02
N VAL A 600 -18.23 -8.42 21.98
CA VAL A 600 -18.21 -9.44 20.90
C VAL A 600 -17.41 -10.67 21.35
N THR A 601 -18.00 -11.51 22.20
CA THR A 601 -17.31 -12.63 22.88
C THR A 601 -17.34 -13.98 22.14
N ASP A 602 -18.23 -14.14 21.18
CA ASP A 602 -18.59 -15.40 20.48
C ASP A 602 -18.21 -15.40 18.99
N LEU A 603 -17.59 -14.32 18.51
CA LEU A 603 -17.16 -14.23 17.12
C LEU A 603 -15.90 -15.06 16.89
N ASP A 604 -16.03 -16.09 16.05
CA ASP A 604 -14.89 -16.90 15.63
C ASP A 604 -14.08 -16.19 14.54
N ILE A 605 -13.07 -15.42 14.96
CA ILE A 605 -12.16 -14.70 14.07
C ILE A 605 -11.32 -15.64 13.21
N ALA A 606 -11.00 -16.84 13.71
CA ALA A 606 -10.20 -17.81 12.98
C ALA A 606 -10.94 -18.32 11.73
N TRP A 607 -12.26 -18.43 11.80
CA TRP A 607 -13.12 -19.01 10.76
C TRP A 607 -13.90 -18.00 9.91
N LEU A 608 -13.72 -16.68 10.12
CA LEU A 608 -14.42 -15.62 9.36
C LEU A 608 -14.41 -15.83 7.83
N THR A 609 -13.28 -16.28 7.28
CA THR A 609 -13.06 -16.49 5.84
C THR A 609 -12.88 -17.97 5.45
N SER A 610 -13.29 -18.89 6.34
CA SER A 610 -13.36 -20.34 6.11
C SER A 610 -14.80 -20.76 5.77
N PRO A 611 -15.05 -22.01 5.33
CA PRO A 611 -16.39 -22.53 5.07
C PRO A 611 -17.36 -22.33 6.24
#